data_AF-A0A7S0N1Y1-F1
#
_entry.id   AF-A0A7S0N1Y1-F1
#
_cell.length_a   1.000
_cell.length_b   1.000
_cell.length_c   1.000
_cell.angle_alpha   90.00
_cell.angle_beta   90.00
_cell.angle_gamma   90.00
#
_symmetry.space_group_name_H-M   'P 1'
#
loop_
_entity.id
_entity.type
_entity.pdbx_description
1 polymer ?
#
loop_
_entity_poly.entity_id
_entity_poly.type
_entity_poly.pdbx_seq_one_letter_code
_entity_poly.pdbx_strand_id
1 'polypeptide(L)'
;MSLHRVLPVGALLILTFASFLAIPSHAREESDEIKELVEHHIASNKIAMFSKSYCPFCARAKRMAVDELGVKPGVIELDLRPKGDGPPIQRQVGKMIKSDRLLPTVPQIWVNGEYIGGSDDLRKAIDSGKVTKETVAAGPTSQEEL
;
A
#
# COMPACT_ATOMS: atom_id res chain seq x y z
N MET A 1 38.17 -52.96 36.20
CA MET A 1 38.68 -52.62 34.85
C MET A 1 37.52 -52.09 34.05
N SER A 2 37.67 -50.87 33.53
CA SER A 2 36.86 -50.09 32.58
C SER A 2 35.60 -50.72 31.99
N LEU A 3 34.49 -49.96 31.92
CA LEU A 3 34.21 -49.10 30.75
C LEU A 3 32.85 -48.38 30.93
N HIS A 4 32.85 -47.15 31.45
CA HIS A 4 31.70 -46.25 31.30
C HIS A 4 31.68 -45.74 29.85
N ARG A 5 30.74 -46.25 29.04
CA ARG A 5 30.44 -45.70 27.71
C ARG A 5 29.61 -44.44 27.90
N VAL A 6 30.26 -43.29 27.80
CA VAL A 6 29.60 -41.98 27.68
C VAL A 6 29.08 -41.86 26.24
N LEU A 7 27.76 -41.79 26.06
CA LEU A 7 27.16 -41.47 24.76
C LEU A 7 27.42 -39.99 24.43
N PRO A 8 27.87 -39.64 23.21
CA PRO A 8 28.12 -38.25 22.85
C PRO A 8 26.76 -37.53 22.68
N VAL A 9 26.52 -36.52 23.51
CA VAL A 9 25.44 -35.55 23.33
C VAL A 9 25.83 -34.64 22.17
N GLY A 10 25.66 -35.11 20.94
CA GLY A 10 26.21 -34.42 19.76
C GLY A 10 25.60 -34.85 18.44
N ALA A 11 24.27 -35.01 18.36
CA ALA A 11 23.60 -35.30 17.08
C ALA A 11 22.10 -34.92 17.01
N LEU A 12 21.63 -33.92 17.76
CA LEU A 12 20.19 -33.56 17.75
C LEU A 12 19.87 -32.05 17.72
N LEU A 13 20.69 -31.23 17.05
CA LEU A 13 20.42 -29.79 16.90
C LEU A 13 20.79 -29.25 15.50
N ILE A 14 20.50 -29.99 14.43
CA ILE A 14 20.69 -29.48 13.04
C ILE A 14 19.38 -29.54 12.21
N LEU A 15 18.30 -30.15 12.73
CA LEU A 15 17.05 -30.33 11.97
C LEU A 15 15.96 -29.26 12.17
N THR A 16 16.23 -28.17 12.90
CA THR A 16 15.25 -27.07 13.05
C THR A 16 15.53 -25.85 12.17
N PHE A 17 16.67 -25.77 11.50
CA PHE A 17 17.05 -24.57 10.73
C PHE A 17 16.45 -24.53 9.31
N ALA A 18 16.25 -25.68 8.67
CA ALA A 18 15.75 -25.74 7.29
C ALA A 18 14.25 -25.39 7.16
N SER A 19 13.44 -25.74 8.17
CA SER A 19 12.00 -25.44 8.17
C SER A 19 11.67 -23.99 8.54
N PHE A 20 12.63 -23.21 9.02
CA PHE A 20 12.42 -21.82 9.44
C PHE A 20 12.59 -20.81 8.27
N LEU A 21 13.05 -21.25 7.10
CA LEU A 21 13.38 -20.38 5.96
C LEU A 21 12.42 -20.50 4.77
N ALA A 22 11.54 -21.50 4.73
CA ALA A 22 10.61 -21.69 3.61
C ALA A 22 9.28 -20.97 3.87
N ILE A 23 9.14 -19.74 3.39
CA ILE A 23 7.84 -19.05 3.32
C ILE A 23 6.90 -19.90 2.44
N PRO A 24 5.68 -20.22 2.89
CA PRO A 24 4.72 -20.96 2.07
C PRO A 24 4.42 -20.16 0.78
N SER A 25 4.48 -20.83 -0.38
CA SER A 25 4.34 -20.23 -1.72
C SER A 25 3.12 -19.32 -1.85
N HIS A 26 2.01 -19.71 -1.23
CA HIS A 26 0.75 -18.98 -1.25
C HIS A 26 0.85 -17.59 -0.61
N ALA A 27 1.65 -17.42 0.46
CA ALA A 27 1.84 -16.12 1.10
C ALA A 27 2.68 -15.16 0.24
N ARG A 28 3.57 -15.70 -0.60
CA ARG A 28 4.35 -14.91 -1.56
C ARG A 28 3.46 -14.48 -2.73
N GLU A 29 2.69 -15.40 -3.29
CA GLU A 29 1.76 -15.15 -4.39
C GLU A 29 0.71 -14.08 -4.01
N GLU A 30 0.12 -14.18 -2.81
CA GLU A 30 -0.81 -13.17 -2.28
C GLU A 30 -0.15 -11.78 -2.16
N SER A 31 1.10 -11.72 -1.68
CA SER A 31 1.84 -10.47 -1.57
C SER A 31 2.14 -9.83 -2.93
N ASP A 32 2.44 -10.63 -3.95
CA ASP A 32 2.73 -10.16 -5.30
C ASP A 32 1.44 -9.65 -5.97
N GLU A 33 0.31 -10.37 -5.85
CA GLU A 33 -1.01 -9.93 -6.34
C GLU A 33 -1.43 -8.58 -5.72
N ILE A 34 -1.26 -8.43 -4.40
CA ILE A 34 -1.61 -7.18 -3.70
C ILE A 34 -0.72 -6.02 -4.18
N LYS A 35 0.57 -6.27 -4.37
CA LYS A 35 1.50 -5.25 -4.85
C LYS A 35 1.09 -4.78 -6.25
N GLU A 36 0.86 -5.72 -7.17
CA GLU A 36 0.41 -5.41 -8.53
C GLU A 36 -0.93 -4.67 -8.53
N LEU A 37 -1.89 -5.07 -7.68
CA LEU A 37 -3.17 -4.39 -7.53
C LEU A 37 -2.98 -2.92 -7.10
N VAL A 38 -2.14 -2.67 -6.10
CA VAL A 38 -1.89 -1.31 -5.59
C VAL A 38 -1.20 -0.45 -6.64
N GLU A 39 -0.16 -0.98 -7.29
CA GLU A 39 0.59 -0.29 -8.34
C GLU A 39 -0.30 0.00 -9.55
N HIS A 40 -1.09 -0.97 -10.01
CA HIS A 40 -2.04 -0.79 -11.10
C HIS A 40 -3.12 0.24 -10.75
N HIS A 41 -3.67 0.19 -9.53
CA HIS A 41 -4.67 1.17 -9.08
C HIS A 41 -4.11 2.60 -9.11
N ILE A 42 -2.86 2.79 -8.69
CA ILE A 42 -2.18 4.09 -8.73
C ILE A 42 -1.92 4.53 -10.17
N ALA A 43 -1.41 3.64 -11.02
CA ALA A 43 -1.04 3.98 -12.40
C ALA A 43 -2.25 4.22 -13.33
N SER A 44 -3.36 3.51 -13.11
CA SER A 44 -4.55 3.57 -13.98
C SER A 44 -5.49 4.74 -13.66
N ASN A 45 -5.27 5.46 -12.56
CA ASN A 45 -6.15 6.54 -12.12
C ASN A 45 -5.41 7.88 -12.00
N LYS A 46 -5.94 8.92 -12.65
CA LYS A 46 -5.46 10.30 -12.48
C LYS A 46 -5.46 10.74 -11.02
N ILE A 47 -6.46 10.31 -10.26
CA ILE A 47 -6.49 10.43 -8.80
C ILE A 47 -6.81 9.05 -8.25
N ALA A 48 -5.83 8.40 -7.63
CA ALA A 48 -6.00 7.12 -6.96
C ALA A 48 -6.15 7.35 -5.45
N MET A 49 -7.16 6.74 -4.84
CA MET A 49 -7.44 6.88 -3.42
C MET A 49 -7.68 5.52 -2.77
N PHE A 50 -6.97 5.27 -1.67
CA PHE A 50 -7.29 4.19 -0.73
C PHE A 50 -8.10 4.78 0.42
N SER A 51 -9.31 4.26 0.61
CA SER A 51 -10.37 4.88 1.39
C SER A 51 -11.00 3.87 2.35
N LYS A 52 -11.83 4.37 3.26
CA LYS A 52 -12.87 3.57 3.93
C LYS A 52 -14.23 4.25 3.80
N SER A 53 -15.28 3.47 3.58
CA SER A 53 -16.61 3.98 3.24
C SER A 53 -17.21 4.92 4.30
N TYR A 54 -16.91 4.65 5.58
CA TYR A 54 -17.41 5.41 6.72
C TYR A 54 -16.55 6.63 7.08
N CYS A 55 -15.41 6.86 6.41
CA CYS A 55 -14.46 7.88 6.81
C CYS A 55 -14.85 9.28 6.28
N PRO A 56 -15.08 10.28 7.15
CA PRO A 56 -15.47 11.63 6.72
C PRO A 56 -14.37 12.35 5.93
N PHE A 57 -13.10 12.09 6.24
CA PHE A 57 -11.96 12.64 5.50
C PHE A 57 -11.86 12.07 4.08
N CYS A 58 -12.22 10.79 3.90
CA CYS A 58 -12.32 10.19 2.57
C CYS A 58 -13.45 10.83 1.76
N ALA A 59 -14.61 11.04 2.38
CA ALA A 59 -15.73 11.72 1.72
C ALA A 59 -15.38 13.15 1.29
N ARG A 60 -14.65 13.89 2.14
CA ARG A 60 -14.15 15.23 1.81
C ARG A 60 -13.18 15.20 0.63
N ALA A 61 -12.21 14.30 0.63
CA ALA A 61 -11.25 14.17 -0.47
C ALA A 61 -11.91 13.79 -1.81
N LYS A 62 -12.91 12.90 -1.78
CA LYS A 62 -13.68 12.54 -2.99
C LYS A 62 -14.43 13.74 -3.57
N ARG A 63 -15.01 14.59 -2.71
CA ARG A 63 -15.65 15.84 -3.15
C ARG A 63 -14.65 16.81 -3.76
N MET A 64 -13.51 17.06 -3.12
CA MET A 64 -12.47 17.93 -3.70
C MET A 64 -12.01 17.44 -5.09
N ALA A 65 -11.83 16.13 -5.27
CA ALA A 65 -11.48 15.55 -6.56
C ALA A 65 -12.53 15.86 -7.66
N VAL A 66 -13.82 15.74 -7.33
CA VAL A 66 -14.91 15.99 -8.30
C VAL A 66 -15.13 17.49 -8.50
N ASP A 67 -15.37 18.23 -7.42
CA ASP A 67 -15.87 19.59 -7.45
C ASP A 67 -14.77 20.59 -7.84
N GLU A 68 -13.53 20.37 -7.36
CA GLU A 68 -12.42 21.30 -7.57
C GLU A 68 -11.46 20.84 -8.66
N LEU A 69 -11.23 19.53 -8.79
CA LEU A 69 -10.30 18.97 -9.79
C LEU A 69 -11.01 18.40 -11.03
N GLY A 70 -12.35 18.33 -11.03
CA GLY A 70 -13.13 17.89 -12.20
C GLY A 70 -12.95 16.42 -12.55
N VAL A 71 -12.45 15.59 -11.63
CA VAL A 71 -12.12 14.18 -11.88
C VAL A 71 -12.76 13.29 -10.84
N LYS A 72 -13.49 12.27 -11.30
CA LYS A 72 -13.94 11.17 -10.43
C LYS A 72 -12.72 10.33 -10.05
N PRO A 73 -12.36 10.23 -8.74
CA PRO A 73 -11.19 9.45 -8.35
C PRO A 73 -11.46 7.95 -8.48
N GLY A 74 -10.41 7.19 -8.78
CA GLY A 74 -10.38 5.75 -8.58
C GLY A 74 -10.26 5.45 -7.09
N VAL A 75 -11.21 4.69 -6.55
CA VAL A 75 -11.27 4.43 -5.10
C VAL A 75 -11.24 2.94 -4.83
N ILE A 76 -10.32 2.50 -3.97
CA ILE A 76 -10.41 1.21 -3.28
C ILE A 76 -10.94 1.47 -1.87
N GLU A 77 -12.16 1.01 -1.61
CA GLU A 77 -12.76 0.99 -0.26
C GLU A 77 -12.26 -0.24 0.50
N LEU A 78 -11.28 -0.04 1.37
CA LEU A 78 -10.56 -1.13 2.05
C LEU A 78 -11.49 -1.97 2.94
N ASP A 79 -12.52 -1.37 3.50
CA ASP A 79 -13.52 -1.98 4.38
C ASP A 79 -14.61 -2.77 3.64
N LEU A 80 -14.76 -2.56 2.33
CA LEU A 80 -15.80 -3.20 1.52
C LEU A 80 -15.25 -4.26 0.57
N ARG A 81 -13.98 -4.67 0.74
CA ARG A 81 -13.36 -5.63 -0.16
C ARG A 81 -13.87 -7.05 0.07
N PRO A 82 -14.42 -7.73 -0.96
CA PRO A 82 -15.01 -9.07 -0.80
C PRO A 82 -14.01 -10.13 -0.31
N LYS A 83 -12.74 -10.03 -0.73
CA LYS A 83 -11.67 -10.95 -0.31
C LYS A 83 -11.19 -10.73 1.13
N GLY A 84 -11.61 -9.66 1.81
CA GLY A 84 -11.08 -9.29 3.14
C GLY A 84 -9.60 -8.85 3.12
N ASP A 85 -9.05 -8.59 1.94
CA ASP A 85 -7.67 -8.17 1.65
C ASP A 85 -7.40 -6.67 1.91
N GLY A 86 -8.37 -5.95 2.49
CA GLY A 86 -8.22 -4.55 2.88
C GLY A 86 -7.01 -4.25 3.77
N PRO A 87 -6.81 -4.94 4.91
CA PRO A 87 -5.63 -4.72 5.74
C PRO A 87 -4.29 -5.06 5.04
N PRO A 88 -4.16 -6.19 4.30
CA PRO A 88 -2.99 -6.42 3.44
C PRO A 88 -2.70 -5.30 2.43
N ILE A 89 -3.71 -4.81 1.71
CA ILE A 89 -3.57 -3.67 0.78
C ILE A 89 -3.12 -2.41 1.52
N GLN A 90 -3.73 -2.12 2.68
CA GLN A 90 -3.37 -0.96 3.49
C GLN A 90 -1.93 -1.04 4.02
N ARG A 91 -1.44 -2.25 4.37
CA ARG A 91 -0.02 -2.47 4.69
C ARG A 91 0.88 -2.22 3.49
N GLN A 92 0.50 -2.72 2.30
CA GLN A 92 1.28 -2.52 1.08
C GLN A 92 1.39 -1.03 0.72
N VAL A 93 0.28 -0.29 0.83
CA VAL A 93 0.25 1.18 0.75
C VAL A 93 1.23 1.80 1.76
N GLY A 94 1.19 1.36 3.02
CA GLY A 94 2.11 1.80 4.06
C GLY A 94 3.60 1.61 3.69
N LYS A 95 3.95 0.48 3.09
CA LYS A 95 5.32 0.22 2.59
C LYS A 95 5.71 1.20 1.49
N MET A 96 4.83 1.45 0.52
CA MET A 96 5.11 2.35 -0.61
C MET A 96 5.37 3.79 -0.17
N ILE A 97 4.62 4.28 0.82
CA ILE A 97 4.78 5.64 1.36
C ILE A 97 5.83 5.71 2.49
N LYS A 98 6.52 4.61 2.78
CA LYS A 98 7.49 4.48 3.87
C LYS A 98 6.92 4.92 5.22
N SER A 99 5.68 4.53 5.51
CA SER A 99 5.00 4.87 6.77
C SER A 99 5.70 4.20 7.95
N ASP A 100 5.76 4.91 9.07
CA ASP A 100 6.13 4.43 10.40
C ASP A 100 5.04 3.53 11.03
N ARG A 101 3.81 3.58 10.51
CA ARG A 101 2.68 2.78 10.98
C ARG A 101 2.53 1.51 10.15
N LEU A 102 2.15 0.43 10.83
CA LEU A 102 1.78 -0.81 10.15
C LEU A 102 0.58 -0.60 9.20
N LEU A 103 -0.40 0.20 9.63
CA LEU A 103 -1.55 0.60 8.81
C LEU A 103 -1.61 2.14 8.79
N PRO A 104 -1.27 2.79 7.67
CA PRO A 104 -1.40 4.24 7.55
C PRO A 104 -2.87 4.67 7.64
N THR A 105 -3.14 5.92 8.00
CA THR A 105 -4.52 6.46 8.05
C THR A 105 -5.15 6.50 6.67
N VAL A 106 -6.48 6.64 6.59
CA VAL A 106 -7.17 6.93 5.31
C VAL A 106 -7.71 8.35 5.31
N PRO A 107 -7.84 9.01 4.14
CA PRO A 107 -7.44 8.50 2.82
C PRO A 107 -5.92 8.52 2.61
N GLN A 108 -5.43 7.70 1.67
CA GLN A 108 -4.10 7.82 1.09
C GLN A 108 -4.26 8.11 -0.41
N ILE A 109 -3.69 9.21 -0.89
CA ILE A 109 -4.03 9.80 -2.18
C ILE A 109 -2.79 9.96 -3.05
N TRP A 110 -2.92 9.54 -4.31
CA TRP A 110 -1.99 9.82 -5.39
C TRP A 110 -2.68 10.66 -6.46
N VAL A 111 -1.93 11.58 -7.06
CA VAL A 111 -2.34 12.32 -8.25
C VAL A 111 -1.32 12.04 -9.33
N ASN A 112 -1.76 11.47 -10.44
CA ASN A 112 -0.91 11.14 -11.59
C ASN A 112 0.34 10.32 -11.19
N GLY A 113 0.18 9.35 -10.29
CA GLY A 113 1.26 8.52 -9.77
C GLY A 113 2.13 9.18 -8.68
N GLU A 114 2.01 10.49 -8.45
CA GLU A 114 2.71 11.17 -7.35
C GLU A 114 1.92 11.05 -6.04
N TYR A 115 2.59 10.64 -4.97
CA TYR A 115 1.97 10.56 -3.64
C TYR A 115 1.75 11.97 -3.06
N ILE A 116 0.50 12.26 -2.67
CA ILE A 116 0.09 13.56 -2.12
C ILE A 116 -0.05 13.50 -0.60
N GLY A 117 -0.57 12.40 -0.05
CA GLY A 117 -0.83 12.27 1.39
C GLY A 117 -2.30 12.02 1.72
N GLY A 118 -2.75 12.60 2.83
CA GLY A 118 -4.12 12.51 3.31
C GLY A 118 -5.03 13.60 2.75
N SER A 119 -6.23 13.70 3.32
CA SER A 119 -7.21 14.70 2.86
C SER A 119 -6.75 16.14 3.11
N ASP A 120 -6.04 16.43 4.20
CA ASP A 120 -5.53 17.78 4.46
C ASP A 120 -4.37 18.12 3.51
N ASP A 121 -3.55 17.15 3.14
CA ASP A 121 -2.45 17.34 2.20
C ASP A 121 -2.97 17.62 0.79
N LEU A 122 -4.03 16.92 0.37
CA LEU A 122 -4.72 17.23 -0.89
C LEU A 122 -5.27 18.66 -0.89
N ARG A 123 -5.94 19.10 0.19
CA ARG A 123 -6.41 20.49 0.32
C ARG A 123 -5.26 21.49 0.15
N LYS A 124 -4.17 21.30 0.91
CA LYS A 124 -2.97 22.15 0.81
C LYS A 124 -2.38 22.18 -0.59
N ALA A 125 -2.36 21.05 -1.29
CA ALA A 125 -1.84 20.96 -2.65
C ALA A 125 -2.72 21.69 -3.67
N ILE A 126 -4.03 21.71 -3.46
CA ILE A 126 -4.96 22.52 -4.27
C ILE A 126 -4.76 24.01 -3.95
N ASP A 127 -4.70 24.38 -2.67
CA ASP A 127 -4.51 25.77 -2.24
C ASP A 127 -3.20 26.38 -2.74
N SER A 128 -2.12 25.59 -2.78
CA SER A 128 -0.82 26.04 -3.28
C SER A 128 -0.71 26.07 -4.81
N GLY A 129 -1.71 25.56 -5.53
CA GLY A 129 -1.66 25.38 -6.97
C GLY A 129 -0.75 24.24 -7.44
N LYS A 130 -0.24 23.40 -6.52
CA LYS A 130 0.52 22.18 -6.88
C LYS A 130 -0.38 21.19 -7.65
N VAL A 131 -1.63 21.06 -7.22
CA VAL A 131 -2.63 20.19 -7.86
C VAL A 131 -3.77 21.06 -8.38
N THR A 132 -3.94 21.09 -9.70
CA THR A 132 -5.00 21.84 -10.39
C THR A 132 -5.72 20.92 -11.38
N LYS A 133 -6.80 21.42 -12.00
CA LYS A 133 -7.50 20.69 -13.06
C LYS A 133 -6.55 20.35 -14.22
N GLU A 134 -5.69 21.29 -14.57
CA GLU A 134 -4.74 21.18 -15.68
C GLU A 134 -3.66 20.15 -15.37
N THR A 135 -3.08 20.19 -14.16
CA THR A 135 -2.04 19.21 -13.78
C THR A 135 -2.62 17.81 -13.69
N VAL A 136 -3.83 17.65 -13.13
CA VAL A 136 -4.53 16.35 -13.13
C VAL A 136 -4.86 15.89 -14.56
N ALA A 137 -5.27 16.80 -15.44
CA ALA A 137 -5.63 16.46 -16.82
C ALA A 137 -4.43 15.96 -17.65
N ALA A 138 -3.24 16.53 -17.42
CA ALA A 138 -2.00 16.21 -18.13
C ALA A 138 -1.52 14.75 -17.94
N GLY A 139 -1.95 14.07 -16.87
CA GLY A 139 -1.53 12.71 -16.55
C GLY A 139 -0.16 12.62 -15.88
N PRO A 140 0.36 11.40 -15.63
CA PRO A 140 1.68 11.17 -15.05
C PRO A 140 2.76 11.86 -15.88
N THR A 141 3.52 12.77 -15.27
CA THR A 141 4.77 13.26 -15.85
C THR A 141 5.75 12.10 -15.81
N SER A 142 6.00 11.47 -16.97
CA SER A 142 7.05 10.46 -17.09
C SER A 142 8.38 11.08 -16.68
N GLN A 143 8.87 10.79 -15.47
CA GLN A 143 10.28 10.95 -15.16
C GLN A 143 11.01 9.71 -15.68
N GLU A 144 11.29 9.72 -16.97
CA GLU A 144 12.26 8.84 -17.63
C GLU A 144 13.22 9.74 -18.41
N GLU A 145 14.20 10.31 -17.70
CA GLU A 145 15.52 10.76 -18.19
C GLU A 145 16.31 11.32 -17.01
N LEU A 146 17.10 10.45 -16.35
CA LEU A 146 18.37 10.74 -15.69
C LEU A 146 19.15 9.44 -15.49
#